data_AF-A0A1L7TQ83-F1
#
_entry.id   AF-A0A1L7TQ83-F1
#
_cell.length_a   1.000
_cell.length_b   1.000
_cell.length_c   1.000
_cell.angle_alpha   90.00
_cell.angle_beta   90.00
_cell.angle_gamma   90.00
#
_symmetry.space_group_name_H-M   'P 1'
#
loop_
_entity.id
_entity.type
_entity.pdbx_description
1 polymer ?
#
loop_
_entity_poly.entity_id
_entity_poly.type
_entity_poly.pdbx_seq_one_letter_code
_entity_poly.pdbx_strand_id
1 'polypeptide(L)'
;MQYTDMVWYFAYGSNMASSTLKRRQLNPRDSRPVFVSSHVLCFDVFGVPYKEPAMAGIRERTPVDDTNATPSVHGMAYLLSREDYHRLIVSEGAGVAYVETELMARICSTVFTERAATCEEIPVWTLMARFPFRPEALPSVRYMGLLIQGAEQSGLPASYQDFLRDITAYHKSLSKYEEFGASLLIGFWMPIINGIMKRVKRRTDSDGNAPPWVGELVRLVFITMWLYYDTIHSRIWGPNGGRDLAGTT
;
A
#
# COMPACT_ATOMS: atom_id res chain seq x y z
N MET A 1 -1.54 2.59 34.23
CA MET A 1 -1.76 2.50 32.77
C MET A 1 -1.50 1.07 32.37
N GLN A 2 -2.56 0.28 32.17
CA GLN A 2 -2.45 -1.10 31.72
C GLN A 2 -2.02 -1.11 30.24
N TYR A 3 -1.23 -2.11 29.85
CA TYR A 3 -0.74 -2.34 28.49
C TYR A 3 -1.85 -2.61 27.43
N THR A 4 -3.13 -2.51 27.80
CA THR A 4 -4.32 -2.78 26.98
C THR A 4 -4.65 -1.70 25.92
N ASP A 5 -3.94 -0.56 25.95
CA ASP A 5 -4.18 0.60 25.07
C ASP A 5 -3.17 0.73 23.92
N MET A 6 -2.28 -0.25 23.75
CA MET A 6 -1.27 -0.25 22.70
C MET A 6 -1.59 -1.25 21.60
N VAL A 7 -1.21 -0.92 20.37
CA VAL A 7 -1.40 -1.74 19.18
C VAL A 7 -0.08 -1.78 18.41
N TRP A 8 0.40 -2.97 18.07
CA TRP A 8 1.47 -3.13 17.10
C TRP A 8 0.89 -3.01 15.70
N TYR A 9 1.24 -1.96 14.97
CA TYR A 9 0.85 -1.74 13.59
C TYR A 9 2.00 -2.10 12.65
N PHE A 10 1.75 -3.02 11.71
CA PHE A 10 2.71 -3.39 10.67
C PHE A 10 2.52 -2.56 9.41
N ALA A 11 3.51 -1.73 9.11
CA ALA A 11 3.62 -0.91 7.91
C ALA A 11 4.58 -1.55 6.89
N TYR A 12 4.07 -1.85 5.70
CA TYR A 12 4.86 -2.41 4.57
C TYR A 12 4.89 -1.51 3.33
N GLY A 13 4.17 -0.37 3.37
CA GLY A 13 4.06 0.59 2.28
C GLY A 13 4.63 1.96 2.64
N SER A 14 3.99 3.03 2.16
CA SER A 14 4.46 4.41 2.40
C SER A 14 4.62 4.79 3.88
N ASN A 15 3.94 4.10 4.79
CA ASN A 15 4.03 4.31 6.25
C ASN A 15 5.35 3.87 6.85
N MET A 16 6.21 3.16 6.11
CA MET A 16 7.60 2.90 6.53
C MET A 16 8.44 4.19 6.55
N ALA A 17 8.13 5.17 5.69
CA ALA A 17 8.91 6.41 5.63
C ALA A 17 8.61 7.33 6.82
N SER A 18 9.67 7.82 7.47
CA SER A 18 9.54 8.77 8.59
C SER A 18 8.79 10.06 8.23
N SER A 19 8.93 10.53 6.99
CA SER A 19 8.20 11.69 6.45
C SER A 19 6.68 11.47 6.46
N THR A 20 6.27 10.24 6.19
CA THR A 20 4.87 9.81 6.17
C THR A 20 4.28 9.71 7.58
N LEU A 21 5.03 9.18 8.54
CA LEU A 21 4.63 9.16 9.95
C LEU A 21 4.44 10.57 10.52
N LYS A 22 5.41 11.47 10.27
CA LYS A 22 5.34 12.87 10.71
C LYS A 22 4.11 13.58 10.15
N ARG A 23 3.83 13.40 8.85
CA ARG A 23 2.64 13.99 8.20
C ARG A 23 1.33 13.50 8.83
N ARG A 24 1.27 12.25 9.28
CA ARG A 24 0.11 11.68 9.98
C ARG A 24 0.10 11.93 11.49
N GLN A 25 1.12 12.62 12.02
CA GLN A 25 1.24 12.91 13.46
C GLN A 25 1.17 11.64 14.32
N LEU A 26 1.82 10.57 13.84
CA LEU A 26 1.95 9.31 14.56
C LEU A 26 3.20 9.35 15.41
N ASN A 27 3.09 8.95 16.68
CA ASN A 27 4.22 8.94 17.63
C ASN A 27 4.41 7.52 18.20
N PRO A 28 5.04 6.60 17.45
CA PRO A 28 5.31 5.26 17.94
C PRO A 28 6.13 5.27 19.23
N ARG A 29 5.75 4.43 20.19
CA ARG A 29 6.50 4.22 21.44
C ARG A 29 7.70 3.28 21.25
N ASP A 30 7.56 2.35 20.32
CA ASP A 30 8.59 1.41 19.90
C ASP A 30 8.45 1.19 18.38
N SER A 31 9.54 0.83 17.72
CA SER A 31 9.62 0.63 16.27
C SER A 31 10.62 -0.47 15.96
N ARG A 32 10.16 -1.54 15.32
CA ARG A 32 10.99 -2.73 15.05
C ARG A 32 10.93 -3.11 13.57
N PRO A 33 12.07 -3.35 12.89
CA PRO A 33 12.06 -3.97 11.58
C PRO A 33 11.59 -5.42 11.73
N VAL A 34 10.58 -5.79 10.96
CA VAL A 34 9.96 -7.12 11.02
C VAL A 34 9.64 -7.62 9.61
N PHE A 35 9.35 -8.91 9.49
CA PHE A 35 8.79 -9.52 8.29
C PHE A 35 7.64 -10.47 8.63
N VAL A 36 6.73 -10.68 7.67
CA VAL A 36 5.63 -11.63 7.78
C VAL A 36 5.84 -12.74 6.75
N SER A 37 6.17 -13.94 7.22
CA SER A 37 6.55 -15.06 6.33
C SER A 37 5.42 -15.60 5.46
N SER A 38 4.17 -15.45 5.91
CA SER A 38 2.99 -15.94 5.21
C SER A 38 2.54 -15.07 4.03
N HIS A 39 3.14 -13.87 3.85
CA HIS A 39 2.67 -12.89 2.88
C HIS A 39 3.80 -12.34 2.02
N VAL A 40 3.44 -11.85 0.83
CA VAL A 40 4.32 -11.14 -0.09
C VAL A 40 3.74 -9.77 -0.45
N LEU A 41 4.61 -8.84 -0.85
CA LEU A 41 4.22 -7.50 -1.30
C LEU A 41 3.60 -7.57 -2.70
N CYS A 42 2.53 -6.82 -2.93
CA CYS A 42 1.89 -6.63 -4.23
C CYS A 42 1.42 -5.18 -4.40
N PHE A 43 0.95 -4.83 -5.60
CA PHE A 43 0.40 -3.52 -5.95
C PHE A 43 -1.00 -3.65 -6.53
N ASP A 44 -1.92 -4.18 -5.72
CA ASP A 44 -3.31 -4.46 -6.08
C ASP A 44 -4.32 -3.50 -5.44
N VAL A 45 -3.86 -2.45 -4.77
CA VAL A 45 -4.75 -1.41 -4.24
C VAL A 45 -4.98 -0.36 -5.31
N PHE A 46 -6.26 -0.07 -5.59
CA PHE A 46 -6.66 0.83 -6.67
C PHE A 46 -5.97 2.18 -6.61
N GLY A 47 -5.38 2.55 -7.74
CA GLY A 47 -4.88 3.89 -8.00
C GLY A 47 -5.51 4.52 -9.23
N VAL A 48 -4.98 5.68 -9.62
CA VAL A 48 -5.48 6.48 -10.75
C VAL A 48 -4.45 6.43 -11.89
N PRO A 49 -4.85 6.05 -13.12
CA PRO A 49 -3.97 6.08 -14.29
C PRO A 49 -3.27 7.44 -14.46
N TYR A 50 -2.04 7.40 -14.97
CA TYR A 50 -1.17 8.57 -15.20
C TYR A 50 -0.73 9.37 -13.96
N LYS A 51 -1.09 8.94 -12.74
CA LYS A 51 -0.75 9.63 -11.50
C LYS A 51 -0.09 8.69 -10.49
N GLU A 52 -0.89 7.83 -9.87
CA GLU A 52 -0.46 6.83 -8.90
C GLU A 52 -1.28 5.58 -9.21
N PRO A 53 -0.87 4.77 -10.19
CA PRO A 53 -1.74 3.74 -10.77
C PRO A 53 -2.05 2.61 -9.79
N ALA A 54 -1.12 2.29 -8.90
CA ALA A 54 -1.32 1.33 -7.83
C ALA A 54 -0.62 1.74 -6.54
N MET A 55 -1.16 1.27 -5.42
CA MET A 55 -0.58 1.38 -4.09
C MET A 55 -0.25 0.00 -3.52
N ALA A 56 0.58 -0.04 -2.49
CA ALA A 56 1.02 -1.28 -1.88
C ALA A 56 -0.15 -2.03 -1.21
N GLY A 57 -0.24 -3.32 -1.50
CA GLY A 57 -1.02 -4.34 -0.80
C GLY A 57 -0.10 -5.48 -0.34
N ILE A 58 -0.68 -6.43 0.37
CA ILE A 58 -0.06 -7.73 0.64
C ILE A 58 -1.06 -8.83 0.34
N ARG A 59 -0.54 -9.98 -0.07
CA ARG A 59 -1.33 -11.19 -0.29
C ARG A 59 -0.64 -12.39 0.32
N GLU A 60 -1.41 -13.45 0.56
CA GLU A 60 -0.84 -14.72 0.98
C GLU A 60 0.18 -15.22 -0.05
N ARG A 61 1.24 -15.83 0.48
CA ARG A 61 2.28 -16.49 -0.29
C ARG A 61 1.69 -17.72 -0.99
N THR A 62 2.08 -17.91 -2.24
CA THR A 62 1.70 -19.05 -3.09
C THR A 62 2.93 -19.86 -3.51
N PRO A 63 2.78 -21.09 -4.01
CA PRO A 63 3.92 -21.89 -4.50
C PRO A 63 4.72 -21.24 -5.64
N VAL A 64 4.11 -20.33 -6.40
CA VAL A 64 4.79 -19.57 -7.46
C VAL A 64 5.81 -18.60 -6.85
N ASP A 65 5.49 -18.00 -5.71
CA ASP A 65 6.38 -17.07 -5.01
C ASP A 65 7.63 -17.80 -4.49
N ASP A 66 7.48 -19.05 -4.04
CA ASP A 66 8.61 -19.88 -3.60
C ASP A 66 9.50 -20.27 -4.79
N THR A 67 8.88 -20.63 -5.92
CA THR A 67 9.61 -20.94 -7.17
C THR A 67 10.41 -19.73 -7.66
N ASN A 68 9.84 -18.54 -7.55
CA ASN A 68 10.48 -17.28 -7.94
C ASN A 68 11.39 -16.69 -6.85
N ALA A 69 11.59 -17.40 -5.73
CA ALA A 69 12.33 -16.92 -4.56
C ALA A 69 11.88 -15.51 -4.10
N THR A 70 10.59 -15.20 -4.25
CA THR A 70 10.02 -13.90 -3.86
C THR A 70 10.13 -13.74 -2.35
N PRO A 71 10.73 -12.65 -1.85
CA PRO A 71 10.93 -12.47 -0.43
C PRO A 71 9.59 -12.26 0.29
N SER A 72 9.54 -12.72 1.54
CA SER A 72 8.43 -12.41 2.44
C SER A 72 8.31 -10.89 2.61
N VAL A 73 7.11 -10.39 2.86
CA VAL A 73 6.93 -8.94 3.05
C VAL A 73 7.67 -8.48 4.31
N HIS A 74 8.57 -7.52 4.13
CA HIS A 74 9.25 -6.84 5.24
C HIS A 74 8.64 -5.46 5.44
N GLY A 75 8.81 -4.94 6.65
CA GLY A 75 8.33 -3.63 7.01
C GLY A 75 8.64 -3.27 8.45
N MET A 76 7.86 -2.33 8.98
CA MET A 76 8.04 -1.82 10.33
C MET A 76 6.84 -2.15 11.20
N ALA A 77 7.09 -2.75 12.36
CA ALA A 77 6.13 -2.81 13.44
C ALA A 77 6.28 -1.54 14.30
N TYR A 78 5.21 -0.74 14.37
CA TYR A 78 5.13 0.46 15.20
C TYR A 78 4.20 0.22 16.38
N LEU A 79 4.66 0.43 17.61
CA LEU A 79 3.82 0.36 18.80
C LEU A 79 3.09 1.68 19.00
N LEU A 80 1.81 1.73 18.61
CA LEU A 80 0.97 2.91 18.64
C LEU A 80 -0.01 2.86 19.81
N SER A 81 -0.46 4.03 20.29
CA SER A 81 -1.67 4.11 21.10
C SER A 81 -2.89 3.74 20.25
N ARG A 82 -3.98 3.26 20.87
CA ARG A 82 -5.26 3.06 20.16
C ARG A 82 -5.76 4.31 19.46
N GLU A 83 -5.53 5.48 20.03
CA GLU A 83 -5.93 6.76 19.43
C GLU A 83 -5.12 7.06 18.16
N ASP A 84 -3.79 6.90 18.21
CA ASP A 84 -2.91 7.06 17.05
C ASP A 84 -3.27 6.06 15.96
N TYR A 85 -3.54 4.80 16.35
CA TYR A 85 -3.95 3.74 15.44
C TYR A 85 -5.30 4.07 14.78
N HIS A 86 -6.30 4.52 15.53
CA HIS A 86 -7.59 4.92 14.98
C HIS A 86 -7.45 6.08 13.97
N ARG A 87 -6.66 7.11 14.30
CA ARG A 87 -6.37 8.21 13.36
C ARG A 87 -5.67 7.70 12.09
N LEU A 88 -4.80 6.71 12.22
CA LEU A 88 -4.17 6.03 11.08
C LEU A 88 -5.24 5.40 10.18
N ILE A 89 -6.14 4.57 10.72
CA ILE A 89 -7.21 3.89 9.96
C ILE A 89 -8.08 4.88 9.21
N VAL A 90 -8.51 5.96 9.87
CA VAL A 90 -9.30 7.03 9.24
C VAL A 90 -8.52 7.70 8.10
N SER A 91 -7.21 7.87 8.25
CA SER A 91 -6.36 8.50 7.23
C SER A 91 -6.08 7.61 6.01
N GLU A 92 -6.03 6.29 6.18
CA GLU A 92 -5.78 5.29 5.13
C GLU A 92 -7.00 5.03 4.24
N GLY A 93 -8.14 5.62 4.58
CA GLY A 93 -9.36 5.51 3.80
C GLY A 93 -10.51 4.83 4.53
N ALA A 94 -10.46 4.73 5.86
CA ALA A 94 -11.62 4.40 6.69
C ALA A 94 -12.33 3.10 6.27
N GLY A 95 -11.55 2.04 6.01
CA GLY A 95 -12.08 0.74 5.62
C GLY A 95 -12.58 0.63 4.15
N VAL A 96 -12.37 1.66 3.32
CA VAL A 96 -12.83 1.66 1.91
C VAL A 96 -11.89 0.84 1.02
N ALA A 97 -10.60 1.16 1.04
CA ALA A 97 -9.59 0.50 0.19
C ALA A 97 -8.93 -0.69 0.90
N TYR A 98 -8.87 -0.64 2.23
CA TYR A 98 -8.20 -1.62 3.06
C TYR A 98 -9.15 -2.24 4.09
N VAL A 99 -8.84 -3.46 4.53
CA VAL A 99 -9.43 -4.14 5.68
C VAL A 99 -8.33 -4.38 6.72
N GLU A 100 -8.66 -4.26 7.99
CA GLU A 100 -7.75 -4.58 9.09
C GLU A 100 -7.60 -6.10 9.23
N THR A 101 -6.35 -6.57 9.33
CA THR A 101 -6.04 -7.99 9.49
C THR A 101 -4.95 -8.15 10.55
N GLU A 102 -5.11 -9.10 11.46
CA GLU A 102 -4.07 -9.51 12.40
C GLU A 102 -3.16 -10.57 11.76
N LEU A 103 -1.85 -10.36 11.83
CA LEU A 103 -0.82 -11.26 11.32
C LEU A 103 0.25 -11.49 12.38
N MET A 104 1.05 -12.55 12.19
CA MET A 104 2.24 -12.78 13.00
C MET A 104 3.48 -12.30 12.26
N ALA A 105 4.20 -11.35 12.85
CA ALA A 105 5.46 -10.85 12.34
C ALA A 105 6.64 -11.39 13.14
N ARG A 106 7.82 -11.47 12.50
CA ARG A 106 9.08 -11.87 13.12
C ARG A 106 10.08 -10.73 13.03
N ILE A 107 10.83 -10.49 14.09
CA ILE A 107 11.87 -9.45 14.10
C ILE A 107 12.95 -9.78 13.07
N CYS A 108 13.33 -8.78 12.27
CA CYS A 108 14.53 -8.85 11.44
C CYS A 108 15.74 -8.79 12.38
N SER A 109 16.46 -9.91 12.56
CA SER A 109 17.70 -9.90 13.33
C SER A 109 18.74 -9.05 12.60
N THR A 110 19.01 -7.85 13.11
CA THR A 110 20.08 -6.97 12.59
C THR A 110 21.44 -7.28 13.22
N VAL A 111 21.50 -8.20 14.19
CA VAL A 111 22.73 -8.54 14.92
C VAL A 111 22.87 -10.06 14.96
N PHE A 112 23.83 -10.60 14.21
CA PHE A 112 24.35 -11.96 14.41
C PHE A 112 25.17 -12.02 15.70
N THR A 113 24.51 -11.93 16.86
CA THR A 113 25.09 -12.42 18.11
C THR A 113 24.65 -13.87 18.29
N GLU A 114 25.54 -14.76 18.71
CA GLU A 114 25.31 -16.20 18.94
C GLU A 114 24.15 -16.54 19.90
N ARG A 115 23.48 -15.52 20.48
CA ARG A 115 22.24 -15.63 21.24
C ARG A 115 20.95 -15.45 20.41
N ALA A 116 21.04 -15.34 19.08
CA ALA A 116 19.90 -15.16 18.16
C ALA A 116 19.05 -16.45 17.95
N ALA A 117 18.73 -17.16 19.02
CA ALA A 117 17.93 -18.39 18.99
C ALA A 117 16.48 -18.21 19.49
N THR A 118 16.02 -16.97 19.63
CA THR A 118 14.59 -16.69 19.82
C THR A 118 14.15 -15.74 18.71
N CYS A 119 13.55 -16.29 17.65
CA CYS A 119 12.73 -15.49 16.73
C CYS A 119 11.51 -15.02 17.52
N GLU A 120 11.60 -13.81 18.10
CA GLU A 120 10.45 -13.20 18.76
C GLU A 120 9.37 -12.95 17.71
N GLU A 121 8.25 -13.66 17.86
CA GLU A 121 7.03 -13.44 17.09
C GLU A 121 6.19 -12.37 17.79
N ILE A 122 5.68 -11.42 17.01
CA ILE A 122 4.88 -10.29 17.49
C ILE A 122 3.54 -10.32 16.73
N PRO A 123 2.39 -10.38 17.43
CA PRO A 123 1.10 -10.16 16.79
C PRO A 123 1.01 -8.70 16.35
N VAL A 124 0.71 -8.49 15.07
CA VAL A 124 0.62 -7.17 14.46
C VAL A 124 -0.71 -7.00 13.74
N TRP A 125 -1.30 -5.83 13.88
CA TRP A 125 -2.39 -5.40 13.02
C TRP A 125 -1.83 -4.73 11.77
N THR A 126 -2.39 -5.06 10.62
CA THR A 126 -2.02 -4.42 9.35
C THR A 126 -3.26 -4.14 8.51
N LEU A 127 -3.03 -3.56 7.33
CA LEU A 127 -4.07 -3.24 6.37
C LEU A 127 -3.85 -4.12 5.14
N MET A 128 -4.90 -4.77 4.64
CA MET A 128 -4.86 -5.56 3.40
C MET A 128 -5.85 -5.00 2.40
N ALA A 129 -5.60 -5.17 1.10
CA ALA A 129 -6.52 -4.69 0.07
C ALA A 129 -7.91 -5.32 0.28
N ARG A 130 -8.94 -4.49 0.47
CA ARG A 130 -10.32 -4.98 0.62
C ARG A 130 -10.85 -5.56 -0.69
N PHE A 131 -10.43 -4.97 -1.80
CA PHE A 131 -10.84 -5.32 -3.16
C PHE A 131 -9.58 -5.34 -4.04
N PRO A 132 -8.80 -6.43 -4.01
CA PRO A 132 -7.56 -6.52 -4.76
C PRO A 132 -7.83 -6.42 -6.26
N PHE A 133 -7.18 -5.47 -6.90
CA PHE A 133 -7.30 -5.21 -8.33
C PHE A 133 -6.32 -6.08 -9.12
N ARG A 134 -6.84 -6.79 -10.13
CA ARG A 134 -6.08 -7.73 -10.97
C ARG A 134 -6.37 -7.49 -12.46
N PRO A 135 -5.36 -7.62 -13.35
CA PRO A 135 -3.94 -7.71 -13.03
C PRO A 135 -3.47 -6.46 -12.26
N GLU A 136 -2.34 -6.59 -11.55
CA GLU A 136 -1.76 -5.48 -10.78
C GLU A 136 -1.40 -4.33 -11.74
N ALA A 137 -1.54 -3.09 -11.26
CA ALA A 137 -1.01 -1.94 -11.98
C ALA A 137 0.36 -1.57 -11.41
N LEU A 138 1.14 -0.80 -12.15
CA LEU A 138 2.49 -0.42 -11.73
C LEU A 138 2.43 0.65 -10.64
N PRO A 139 3.15 0.51 -9.51
CA PRO A 139 3.34 1.61 -8.57
C PRO A 139 4.14 2.73 -9.24
N SER A 140 3.90 4.00 -8.90
CA SER A 140 4.73 5.07 -9.47
C SER A 140 6.15 5.07 -8.89
N VAL A 141 7.12 5.58 -9.64
CA VAL A 141 8.49 5.81 -9.15
C VAL A 141 8.51 6.68 -7.90
N ARG A 142 7.65 7.71 -7.86
CA ARG A 142 7.52 8.59 -6.70
C ARG A 142 7.05 7.81 -5.47
N TYR A 143 6.09 6.90 -5.65
CA TYR A 143 5.59 6.05 -4.57
C TYR A 143 6.61 5.02 -4.11
N MET A 144 7.28 4.34 -5.04
CA MET A 144 8.37 3.41 -4.73
C MET A 144 9.51 4.09 -3.98
N GLY A 145 9.83 5.35 -4.31
CA GLY A 145 10.79 6.14 -3.54
C GLY A 145 10.45 6.26 -2.05
N LEU A 146 9.16 6.26 -1.66
CA LEU A 146 8.75 6.25 -0.25
C LEU A 146 9.02 4.89 0.41
N LEU A 147 8.76 3.79 -0.29
CA LEU A 147 9.00 2.44 0.22
C LEU A 147 10.50 2.21 0.41
N ILE A 148 11.30 2.54 -0.60
CA ILE A 148 12.76 2.41 -0.57
C ILE A 148 13.36 3.28 0.54
N GLN A 149 12.97 4.57 0.62
CA GLN A 149 13.42 5.45 1.69
C GLN A 149 13.03 4.92 3.08
N GLY A 150 11.80 4.41 3.23
CA GLY A 150 11.36 3.82 4.49
C GLY A 150 12.15 2.59 4.89
N ALA A 151 12.47 1.72 3.92
CA ALA A 151 13.28 0.52 4.11
C ALA A 151 14.71 0.87 4.54
N GLU A 152 15.34 1.84 3.86
CA GLU A 152 16.68 2.35 4.18
C GLU A 152 16.74 2.95 5.59
N GLN A 153 15.81 3.87 5.91
CA GLN A 153 15.74 4.55 7.21
C GLN A 153 15.54 3.59 8.39
N SER A 154 14.86 2.48 8.12
CA SER A 154 14.51 1.48 9.12
C SER A 154 15.55 0.36 9.27
N GLY A 155 16.59 0.36 8.43
CA GLY A 155 17.59 -0.70 8.43
C GLY A 155 17.03 -2.07 8.04
N LEU A 156 16.04 -2.13 7.14
CA LEU A 156 15.57 -3.41 6.60
C LEU A 156 16.73 -4.14 5.88
N PRO A 157 16.71 -5.48 5.80
CA PRO A 157 17.79 -6.24 5.17
C PRO A 157 18.14 -5.72 3.77
N ALA A 158 19.42 -5.63 3.44
CA ALA A 158 19.90 -5.11 2.15
C ALA A 158 19.27 -5.84 0.96
N SER A 159 19.15 -7.17 1.04
CA SER A 159 18.48 -7.97 0.02
C SER A 159 17.02 -7.58 -0.22
N TYR A 160 16.30 -7.14 0.81
CA TYR A 160 14.93 -6.65 0.64
C TYR A 160 14.90 -5.23 0.05
N GLN A 161 15.87 -4.39 0.40
CA GLN A 161 16.01 -3.07 -0.24
C GLN A 161 16.30 -3.20 -1.73
N ASP A 162 17.17 -4.13 -2.12
CA ASP A 162 17.47 -4.43 -3.52
C ASP A 162 16.24 -4.96 -4.26
N PHE A 163 15.51 -5.90 -3.64
CA PHE A 163 14.22 -6.35 -4.15
C PHE A 163 13.25 -5.18 -4.41
N LEU A 164 13.14 -4.22 -3.49
CA LEU A 164 12.28 -3.05 -3.70
C LEU A 164 12.75 -2.15 -4.85
N ARG A 165 14.05 -2.07 -5.14
CA ARG A 165 14.59 -1.29 -6.26
C ARG A 165 14.36 -1.98 -7.61
N ASP A 166 14.28 -3.31 -7.62
CA ASP A 166 14.07 -4.10 -8.83
C ASP A 166 12.58 -4.16 -9.26
N ILE A 167 11.65 -3.75 -8.39
CA ILE A 167 10.24 -3.66 -8.74
C ILE A 167 10.04 -2.64 -9.87
N THR A 168 9.46 -3.10 -10.97
CA THR A 168 9.12 -2.25 -12.11
C THR A 168 8.11 -1.18 -11.69
N ALA A 169 8.43 0.08 -11.96
CA ALA A 169 7.62 1.21 -11.55
C ALA A 169 7.13 2.02 -12.75
N TYR A 170 5.96 2.64 -12.60
CA TYR A 170 5.40 3.58 -13.55
C TYR A 170 6.21 4.88 -13.57
N HIS A 171 6.83 5.16 -14.70
CA HIS A 171 7.48 6.44 -15.01
C HIS A 171 6.50 7.35 -15.75
N LYS A 172 6.30 8.56 -15.24
CA LYS A 172 5.52 9.59 -15.93
C LYS A 172 6.36 10.24 -17.05
N SER A 173 6.64 9.47 -18.09
CA SER A 173 7.34 9.91 -19.30
C SER A 173 6.36 9.84 -20.47
N LEU A 174 5.54 10.88 -20.62
CA LEU A 174 4.45 10.95 -21.60
C LEU A 174 4.83 11.89 -22.75
N SER A 175 4.43 11.55 -23.97
CA SER A 175 4.42 12.50 -25.09
C SER A 175 3.39 13.60 -24.84
N LYS A 176 3.51 14.75 -25.52
CA LYS A 176 2.53 15.85 -25.41
C LYS A 176 1.09 15.41 -25.72
N TYR A 177 0.94 14.42 -26.61
CA TYR A 177 -0.35 13.82 -26.95
C TYR A 177 -0.93 13.01 -25.78
N GLU A 178 -0.11 12.16 -25.17
CA GLU A 178 -0.48 11.38 -23.97
C GLU A 178 -0.72 12.26 -22.76
N GLU A 179 0.04 13.35 -22.58
CA GLU A 179 -0.17 14.32 -21.50
C GLU A 179 -1.55 14.99 -21.60
N PHE A 180 -2.00 15.29 -22.83
CA PHE A 180 -3.33 15.82 -23.05
C PHE A 180 -4.41 14.79 -22.70
N GLY A 181 -4.27 13.54 -23.17
CA GLY A 181 -5.17 12.44 -22.80
C GLY A 181 -5.23 12.22 -21.27
N ALA A 182 -4.07 12.15 -20.62
CA ALA A 182 -3.94 12.05 -19.18
C ALA A 182 -4.67 13.18 -18.46
N SER A 183 -4.56 14.41 -18.95
CA SER A 183 -5.24 15.58 -18.39
C SER A 183 -6.77 15.47 -18.51
N LEU A 184 -7.30 14.93 -19.62
CA LEU A 184 -8.73 14.67 -19.77
C LEU A 184 -9.22 13.60 -18.79
N LEU A 185 -8.50 12.48 -18.68
CA LEU A 185 -8.86 11.39 -17.76
C LEU A 185 -8.84 11.88 -16.31
N ILE A 186 -7.74 12.50 -15.89
CA ILE A 186 -7.56 13.02 -14.53
C ILE A 186 -8.59 14.11 -14.24
N GLY A 187 -8.79 15.04 -15.18
CA GLY A 187 -9.74 16.15 -15.04
C GLY A 187 -11.18 15.69 -14.85
N PHE A 188 -11.57 14.57 -15.48
CA PHE A 188 -12.89 13.98 -15.31
C PHE A 188 -13.03 13.18 -14.01
N TRP A 189 -12.09 12.26 -13.72
CA TRP A 189 -12.25 11.30 -12.62
C TRP A 189 -11.88 11.85 -11.25
N MET A 190 -10.87 12.73 -11.14
CA MET A 190 -10.41 13.23 -9.83
C MET A 190 -11.49 14.01 -9.07
N PRO A 191 -12.30 14.89 -9.68
CA PRO A 191 -13.39 15.56 -8.97
C PRO A 191 -14.42 14.58 -8.39
N ILE A 192 -14.74 13.51 -9.12
CA ILE A 192 -15.68 12.46 -8.69
C ILE A 192 -15.10 11.71 -7.49
N ILE A 193 -13.86 11.21 -7.60
CA ILE A 193 -13.17 10.48 -6.54
C ILE A 193 -13.05 11.36 -5.28
N ASN A 194 -12.58 12.60 -5.43
CA ASN A 194 -12.44 13.54 -4.31
C ASN A 194 -13.80 13.84 -3.65
N GLY A 195 -14.85 14.01 -4.46
CA GLY A 195 -16.21 14.25 -3.98
C GLY A 195 -16.79 13.08 -3.17
N ILE A 196 -16.48 11.84 -3.56
CA ILE A 196 -16.88 10.63 -2.83
C ILE A 196 -16.04 10.52 -1.55
N MET A 197 -14.71 10.56 -1.64
CA MET A 197 -13.81 10.45 -0.49
C MET A 197 -14.07 11.50 0.59
N LYS A 198 -14.40 12.74 0.20
CA LYS A 198 -14.80 13.79 1.14
C LYS A 198 -16.10 13.47 1.89
N ARG A 199 -17.05 12.80 1.23
CA ARG A 199 -18.30 12.34 1.88
C ARG A 199 -18.06 11.14 2.78
N VAL A 200 -17.19 10.22 2.39
CA VAL A 200 -16.75 9.08 3.21
C VAL A 200 -16.20 9.58 4.54
N LYS A 201 -15.20 10.47 4.50
CA LYS A 201 -14.55 11.02 5.70
C LYS A 201 -15.49 11.79 6.64
N ARG A 202 -16.63 12.26 6.14
CA ARG A 202 -17.65 12.94 6.96
C ARG A 202 -18.63 11.99 7.64
N ARG A 203 -18.65 10.72 7.23
CA ARG A 203 -19.62 9.69 7.67
C ARG A 203 -18.94 8.49 8.30
N THR A 204 -17.65 8.59 8.63
CA THR A 204 -16.95 7.54 9.39
C THR A 204 -17.55 7.47 10.79
N ASP A 205 -17.86 6.26 11.24
CA ASP A 205 -18.36 6.02 12.58
C ASP A 205 -17.25 6.21 13.64
N SER A 206 -17.60 5.96 14.91
CA SER A 206 -16.65 6.02 16.04
C SER A 206 -15.49 5.05 15.91
N ASP A 207 -15.63 3.98 15.13
CA ASP A 207 -14.61 2.97 14.89
C ASP A 207 -13.77 3.29 13.65
N GLY A 208 -14.04 4.42 12.99
CA GLY A 208 -13.29 4.90 11.83
C GLY A 208 -13.68 4.21 10.54
N ASN A 209 -14.79 3.46 10.53
CA ASN A 209 -15.25 2.70 9.38
C ASN A 209 -16.29 3.48 8.57
N ALA A 210 -16.20 3.36 7.24
CA ALA A 210 -17.25 3.82 6.34
C ALA A 210 -18.36 2.75 6.20
N PRO A 211 -19.63 3.14 5.97
CA PRO A 211 -20.70 2.19 5.69
C PRO A 211 -20.34 1.27 4.51
N PRO A 212 -20.66 -0.05 4.54
CA PRO A 212 -20.20 -1.00 3.53
C PRO A 212 -20.53 -0.62 2.08
N TRP A 213 -21.71 -0.03 1.83
CA TRP A 213 -22.12 0.41 0.49
C TRP A 213 -21.20 1.50 -0.10
N VAL A 214 -20.51 2.27 0.74
CA VAL A 214 -19.55 3.29 0.33
C VAL A 214 -18.30 2.66 -0.26
N GLY A 215 -17.80 1.58 0.36
CA GLY A 215 -16.69 0.78 -0.17
C GLY A 215 -17.02 0.24 -1.56
N GLU A 216 -18.23 -0.29 -1.72
CA GLU A 216 -18.71 -0.83 -3.01
C GLU A 216 -18.87 0.26 -4.09
N LEU A 217 -19.36 1.45 -3.72
CA LEU A 217 -19.41 2.59 -4.64
C LEU A 217 -18.03 3.01 -5.12
N VAL A 218 -17.05 3.11 -4.20
CA VAL A 218 -15.67 3.46 -4.56
C VAL A 218 -15.07 2.38 -5.47
N ARG A 219 -15.27 1.10 -5.14
CA ARG A 219 -14.87 -0.03 -5.98
C ARG A 219 -15.43 0.10 -7.40
N LEU A 220 -16.73 0.37 -7.54
CA LEU A 220 -17.39 0.54 -8.84
C LEU A 220 -16.79 1.69 -9.65
N VAL A 221 -16.50 2.82 -9.01
CA VAL A 221 -15.87 3.98 -9.65
C VAL A 221 -14.49 3.63 -10.18
N PHE A 222 -13.63 2.99 -9.38
CA PHE A 222 -12.30 2.59 -9.83
C PHE A 222 -12.37 1.53 -10.94
N ILE A 223 -13.26 0.53 -10.84
CA ILE A 223 -13.46 -0.48 -11.89
C ILE A 223 -13.90 0.18 -13.19
N THR A 224 -14.85 1.11 -13.14
CA THR A 224 -15.36 1.78 -14.35
C THR A 224 -14.29 2.67 -14.96
N MET A 225 -13.51 3.38 -14.14
CA MET A 225 -12.38 4.19 -14.61
C MET A 225 -11.32 3.34 -15.31
N TRP A 226 -10.91 2.23 -14.69
CA TRP A 226 -9.91 1.33 -15.26
C TRP A 226 -10.44 0.60 -16.50
N LEU A 227 -11.70 0.16 -16.51
CA LEU A 227 -12.32 -0.43 -17.69
C LEU A 227 -12.34 0.56 -18.86
N TYR A 228 -12.76 1.80 -18.61
CA TYR A 228 -12.71 2.87 -19.62
C TYR A 228 -11.28 3.11 -20.11
N TYR A 229 -10.31 3.12 -19.18
CA TYR A 229 -8.91 3.29 -19.52
C TYR A 229 -8.38 2.16 -20.43
N ASP A 230 -8.58 0.91 -20.02
CA ASP A 230 -8.09 -0.29 -20.71
C ASP A 230 -8.76 -0.49 -22.09
N THR A 231 -10.04 -0.12 -22.23
CA THR A 231 -10.82 -0.43 -23.45
C THR A 231 -10.90 0.71 -24.46
N ILE A 232 -10.88 1.96 -24.01
CA ILE A 232 -11.13 3.13 -24.86
C ILE A 232 -9.97 4.12 -24.76
N HIS A 233 -9.67 4.60 -23.55
CA HIS A 233 -8.76 5.73 -23.38
C HIS A 233 -7.35 5.43 -23.87
N SER A 234 -6.78 4.29 -23.46
CA SER A 234 -5.43 3.87 -23.83
C SER A 234 -5.26 3.64 -25.34
N ARG A 235 -6.33 3.24 -26.04
CA ARG A 235 -6.31 3.05 -27.50
C ARG A 235 -6.29 4.36 -28.27
N ILE A 236 -6.90 5.39 -27.71
CA ILE A 236 -6.95 6.73 -28.31
C ILE A 236 -5.66 7.49 -27.96
N TRP A 237 -5.29 7.52 -26.67
CA TRP A 237 -4.29 8.43 -26.15
C TRP A 237 -2.92 7.78 -25.90
N GLY A 238 -2.84 6.46 -25.85
CA GLY A 238 -1.61 5.70 -25.56
C GLY A 238 -1.69 4.92 -24.23
N PRO A 239 -0.96 3.80 -24.12
CA PRO A 239 -1.06 2.86 -23.00
C PRO A 239 -0.27 3.24 -21.74
N ASN A 240 0.38 4.41 -21.72
CA ASN A 240 1.33 4.82 -20.67
C ASN A 240 0.66 5.39 -19.40
N GLY A 241 -0.48 4.83 -19.00
CA GLY A 241 -1.21 5.17 -17.78
C GLY A 241 -0.82 4.32 -16.56
N GLY A 242 0.15 3.41 -16.69
CA GLY A 242 0.67 2.60 -15.60
C GLY A 242 0.07 1.21 -15.47
N ARG A 243 -0.50 0.68 -16.56
CA ARG A 243 -0.83 -0.75 -16.65
C ARG A 243 0.45 -1.54 -16.88
N ASP A 244 0.63 -2.64 -16.17
CA ASP A 244 1.70 -3.58 -16.50
C ASP A 244 1.28 -4.40 -17.72
N LEU A 245 1.74 -3.99 -18.90
CA LEU A 245 1.43 -4.70 -20.15
C LEU A 245 2.37 -5.89 -20.39
N ALA A 246 3.43 -6.06 -19.60
CA ALA A 246 4.39 -7.15 -19.76
C ALA A 246 3.81 -8.53 -19.41
N GLY A 247 2.64 -8.59 -18.78
CA GLY A 247 1.94 -9.85 -18.46
C GLY A 247 0.81 -10.24 -19.41
N THR A 248 0.69 -9.61 -20.59
CA THR A 248 -0.46 -9.82 -21.51
C THR A 248 -0.09 -10.46 -22.86
N THR A 249 1.11 -11.03 -22.99
CA THR A 249 1.53 -11.82 -24.16
C THR A 249 1.62 -13.28 -23.85
#